data_AF-A0A412ENQ3-F1
#
_entry.id   AF-A0A412ENQ3-F1
#
_cell.length_a   1.000
_cell.length_b   1.000
_cell.length_c   1.000
_cell.angle_alpha   90.00
_cell.angle_beta   90.00
_cell.angle_gamma   90.00
#
_symmetry.space_group_name_H-M   'P 1'
#
loop_
_entity.id
_entity.type
_entity.pdbx_description
1 polymer ?
#
loop_
_entity_poly.entity_id
_entity_poly.type
_entity_poly.pdbx_seq_one_letter_code
_entity_poly.pdbx_strand_id
1 'polypeptide(L)'
;MEFNQFVDEVKGRIKQFLPIEYEDAQVRIEEIKKLNENYLGISILKEDQVLAPTFNLNQMYEMYQSDPQITMESILRNITDMVLEVSEQFDLNNITEYENAKDKLFIRVSSAEKNAEMLQNVPHQIKEDLAITYHLAISIDDVGMGSTTITNDILKRYGISEEQLHADAMENSPHIRPVHVMIMGNIIEQLMGMDPETIMRDEPAQNIAEIISKGMENEAPMFIITNSQTVGGAGVIFYPEVMDQIGEGFQGDFFILPSSTHETLVIPDNGAFDYRVLEDMVQTINENEVAPEEQLSDHVYHYDVKDRVFERADKFEERQKEKTAQLSKNEHTGKEQSMKQPKAKKHEMEL
;
A
#
# COMPACT_ATOMS: atom_id res chain seq x y z
N MET A 1 15.82 27.78 11.82
CA MET A 1 15.65 28.35 10.46
C MET A 1 14.28 27.95 9.99
N GLU A 2 13.49 28.89 9.48
CA GLU A 2 12.14 28.61 8.95
C GLU A 2 12.21 27.92 7.58
N PHE A 3 11.17 27.17 7.19
CA PHE A 3 11.17 26.39 5.94
C PHE A 3 11.47 27.25 4.70
N ASN A 4 10.84 28.41 4.55
CA ASN A 4 11.10 29.29 3.40
C ASN A 4 12.55 29.78 3.35
N GLN A 5 13.17 30.03 4.51
CA GLN A 5 14.59 30.42 4.58
C GLN A 5 15.50 29.27 4.15
N PHE A 6 15.15 28.04 4.55
CA PHE A 6 15.85 26.84 4.12
C PHE A 6 15.77 26.66 2.60
N VAL A 7 14.59 26.80 2.01
CA VAL A 7 14.39 26.71 0.55
C VAL A 7 15.21 27.76 -0.20
N ASP A 8 15.19 29.01 0.26
CA ASP A 8 15.97 30.10 -0.34
C ASP A 8 17.48 29.84 -0.23
N GLU A 9 17.94 29.31 0.91
CA GLU A 9 19.34 28.96 1.11
C GLU A 9 19.79 27.80 0.20
N VAL A 10 18.99 26.74 0.09
CA VAL A 10 19.26 25.62 -0.82
C VAL A 10 19.34 26.12 -2.26
N LYS A 11 18.31 26.85 -2.73
CA LYS A 11 18.25 27.38 -4.09
C LYS A 11 19.41 28.33 -4.40
N GLY A 12 19.78 29.19 -3.44
CA GLY A 12 20.84 30.18 -3.62
C GLY A 12 22.25 29.60 -3.62
N ARG A 13 22.46 28.45 -2.97
CA ARG A 13 23.79 27.85 -2.79
C ARG A 13 24.06 26.64 -3.67
N ILE A 14 23.05 25.92 -4.16
CA ILE A 14 23.25 24.63 -4.86
C ILE A 14 24.20 24.70 -6.05
N LYS A 15 24.18 25.79 -6.83
CA LYS A 15 25.11 25.98 -7.95
C LYS A 15 26.59 26.03 -7.54
N GLN A 16 26.90 26.37 -6.29
CA GLN A 16 28.28 26.41 -5.78
C GLN A 16 28.85 25.01 -5.52
N PHE A 17 27.98 24.00 -5.43
CA PHE A 17 28.35 22.61 -5.20
C PHE A 17 28.40 21.81 -6.51
N LEU A 18 27.74 22.29 -7.57
CA LEU A 18 27.71 21.62 -8.86
C LEU A 18 28.99 21.92 -9.69
N PRO A 19 29.42 20.99 -10.55
CA PRO A 19 30.51 21.20 -11.51
C PRO A 19 30.24 22.34 -12.49
N ILE A 20 31.30 22.85 -13.14
CA ILE A 20 31.23 23.97 -14.09
C ILE A 20 30.25 23.72 -15.26
N GLU A 21 30.00 22.46 -15.61
CA GLU A 21 29.00 22.08 -16.63
C GLU A 21 27.55 22.47 -16.28
N TYR A 22 27.28 22.80 -15.01
CA TYR A 22 25.98 23.23 -14.52
C TYR A 22 25.94 24.75 -14.27
N GLU A 23 26.95 25.52 -14.69
CA GLU A 23 27.00 26.98 -14.50
C GLU A 23 25.72 27.66 -15.01
N ASP A 24 25.30 27.30 -16.23
CA ASP A 24 24.10 27.80 -16.89
C ASP A 24 22.83 26.98 -16.56
N ALA A 25 22.91 25.98 -15.68
CA ALA A 25 21.76 25.14 -15.35
C ALA A 25 20.61 25.96 -14.72
N GLN A 26 19.38 25.59 -15.05
CA GLN A 26 18.20 26.19 -14.44
C GLN A 26 17.85 25.45 -13.14
N VAL A 27 17.79 26.19 -12.04
CA VAL A 27 17.28 25.68 -10.75
C VAL A 27 15.80 26.05 -10.63
N ARG A 28 14.93 25.05 -10.63
CA ARG A 28 13.47 25.22 -10.49
C ARG A 28 13.01 24.79 -9.11
N ILE A 29 12.15 25.60 -8.51
CA ILE A 29 11.39 25.26 -7.31
C ILE A 29 9.93 25.22 -7.72
N GLU A 30 9.28 24.09 -7.55
CA GLU A 30 7.91 23.87 -8.00
C GLU A 30 7.13 23.10 -6.93
N GLU A 31 5.84 23.39 -6.80
CA GLU A 31 4.94 22.57 -5.98
C GLU A 31 4.66 21.27 -6.73
N ILE A 32 4.98 20.15 -6.09
CA ILE A 32 4.81 18.81 -6.65
C ILE A 32 3.60 18.19 -5.98
N LYS A 33 2.59 17.89 -6.79
CA LYS A 33 1.38 17.17 -6.37
C LYS A 33 1.45 15.75 -6.89
N LYS A 34 1.45 14.78 -5.98
CA LYS A 34 1.34 13.35 -6.25
C LYS A 34 0.18 12.78 -5.44
N LEU A 35 -0.16 11.51 -5.70
CA LEU A 35 -1.06 10.78 -4.82
C LEU A 35 -0.47 10.79 -3.41
N ASN A 36 -1.28 11.17 -2.42
CA ASN A 36 -0.88 11.21 -1.00
C ASN A 36 0.35 12.08 -0.69
N GLU A 37 0.79 12.98 -1.57
CA GLU A 37 1.96 13.84 -1.30
C GLU A 37 1.80 15.22 -1.93
N ASN A 38 2.12 16.24 -1.14
CA ASN A 38 2.33 17.60 -1.65
C ASN A 38 3.60 18.19 -1.02
N TYR A 39 4.57 18.59 -1.84
CA TYR A 39 5.83 19.13 -1.37
C TYR A 39 6.42 20.15 -2.34
N LEU A 40 7.32 21.02 -1.84
CA LEU A 40 8.17 21.82 -2.71
C LEU A 40 9.33 20.96 -3.22
N GLY A 41 9.38 20.79 -4.52
CA GLY A 41 10.46 20.10 -5.22
C GLY A 41 11.55 21.08 -5.66
N ILE A 42 12.80 20.64 -5.63
CA ILE A 42 13.90 21.28 -6.37
C ILE A 42 14.36 20.38 -7.50
N SER A 43 14.49 20.96 -8.70
CA SER A 43 15.04 20.27 -9.89
C SER A 43 16.13 21.14 -10.51
N ILE A 44 17.20 20.50 -11.00
CA ILE A 44 18.33 21.16 -11.66
C ILE A 44 18.40 20.64 -13.10
N LEU A 45 18.16 21.51 -14.07
CA LEU A 45 18.14 21.16 -15.49
C LEU A 45 19.32 21.80 -16.21
N LYS A 46 20.17 21.01 -16.88
CA LYS A 46 21.13 21.55 -17.87
C LYS A 46 20.38 22.15 -19.07
N GLU A 47 21.05 23.00 -19.85
CA GLU A 47 20.45 23.76 -20.97
C GLU A 47 19.71 22.87 -21.99
N ASP A 48 20.20 21.65 -22.22
CA ASP A 48 19.63 20.67 -23.14
C ASP A 48 18.74 19.59 -22.47
N GLN A 49 18.56 19.63 -21.15
CA GLN A 49 17.77 18.65 -20.42
C GLN A 49 16.30 19.08 -20.32
N VAL A 50 15.40 18.17 -20.71
CA VAL A 50 13.94 18.38 -20.60
C VAL A 50 13.38 17.84 -19.29
N LEU A 51 14.05 16.84 -18.70
CA LEU A 51 13.61 16.16 -17.48
C LEU A 51 14.80 16.01 -16.53
N ALA A 52 14.55 16.23 -15.25
CA ALA A 52 15.53 16.06 -14.18
C ALA A 52 14.83 15.49 -12.95
N PRO A 53 15.57 14.78 -12.07
CA PRO A 53 15.06 14.39 -10.76
C PRO A 53 14.56 15.60 -9.98
N THR A 54 13.51 15.37 -9.20
CA THR A 54 12.95 16.37 -8.30
C THR A 54 13.15 15.91 -6.86
N PHE A 55 13.90 16.69 -6.09
CA PHE A 55 14.21 16.40 -4.70
C PHE A 55 13.19 17.07 -3.77
N ASN A 56 12.68 16.32 -2.78
CA ASN A 56 11.67 16.79 -1.84
C ASN A 56 12.30 17.70 -0.77
N LEU A 57 12.07 19.02 -0.88
CA LEU A 57 12.61 20.00 0.06
C LEU A 57 11.95 19.93 1.44
N ASN A 58 10.68 19.52 1.52
CA ASN A 58 9.98 19.35 2.80
C ASN A 58 10.68 18.26 3.62
N GLN A 59 10.90 17.08 3.03
CA GLN A 59 11.59 15.97 3.68
C GLN A 59 13.03 16.35 4.06
N MET A 60 13.76 17.04 3.18
CA MET A 60 15.12 17.52 3.49
C MET A 60 15.14 18.52 4.64
N TYR A 61 14.11 19.36 4.76
CA TYR A 61 13.96 20.28 5.88
C TYR A 61 13.64 19.55 7.19
N GLU A 62 12.76 18.55 7.16
CA GLU A 62 12.48 17.72 8.33
C GLU A 62 13.74 16.99 8.81
N MET A 63 14.51 16.40 7.90
CA MET A 63 15.82 15.80 8.21
C MET A 63 16.77 16.83 8.83
N TYR A 64 16.87 18.03 8.26
CA TYR A 64 17.67 19.13 8.79
C TYR A 64 17.28 19.54 10.21
N GLN A 65 15.98 19.50 10.52
CA GLN A 65 15.47 19.87 11.84
C GLN A 65 15.62 18.77 12.88
N SER A 66 15.51 17.51 12.45
CA SER A 66 15.41 16.35 13.34
C SER A 66 16.76 15.83 13.81
N ASP A 67 17.81 15.97 12.99
CA ASP A 67 19.16 15.52 13.33
C ASP A 67 20.15 16.70 13.30
N PRO A 68 20.70 17.11 14.47
CA PRO A 68 21.73 18.15 14.54
C PRO A 68 23.01 17.87 13.74
N GLN A 69 23.26 16.62 13.34
CA GLN A 69 24.39 16.24 12.49
C GLN A 69 24.14 16.58 11.01
N ILE A 70 22.88 16.71 10.61
CA ILE A 70 22.51 17.09 9.24
C ILE A 70 22.65 18.60 9.09
N THR A 71 23.62 19.01 8.29
CA THR A 71 23.90 20.42 8.01
C THR A 71 23.34 20.85 6.66
N MET A 72 23.23 22.16 6.44
CA MET A 72 22.90 22.70 5.11
C MET A 72 23.91 22.24 4.05
N GLU A 73 25.20 22.16 4.41
CA GLU A 73 26.24 21.71 3.49
C GLU A 73 26.06 20.24 3.11
N SER A 74 25.73 19.35 4.06
CA SER A 74 25.47 17.95 3.74
C SER A 74 24.24 17.77 2.86
N ILE A 75 23.18 18.58 3.05
CA ILE A 75 22.00 18.54 2.17
C ILE A 75 22.35 18.95 0.75
N LEU A 76 23.10 20.05 0.60
CA LEU A 76 23.55 20.53 -0.72
C LEU A 76 24.45 19.51 -1.42
N ARG A 77 25.35 18.84 -0.67
CA ARG A 77 26.18 17.74 -1.19
C ARG A 77 25.32 16.56 -1.62
N ASN A 78 24.39 16.11 -0.79
CA ASN A 78 23.49 15.01 -1.15
C ASN A 78 22.69 15.31 -2.42
N ILE A 79 22.11 16.51 -2.55
CA ILE A 79 21.43 16.91 -3.80
C ILE A 79 22.40 16.87 -4.99
N THR A 80 23.60 17.41 -4.81
CA THR A 80 24.63 17.47 -5.86
C THR A 80 25.04 16.06 -6.32
N ASP A 81 25.37 15.18 -5.38
CA ASP A 81 25.83 13.83 -5.67
C ASP A 81 24.73 13.07 -6.44
N MET A 82 23.48 13.18 -6.01
CA MET A 82 22.34 12.59 -6.72
C MET A 82 22.14 13.18 -8.13
N VAL A 83 22.28 14.49 -8.30
CA VAL A 83 22.18 15.13 -9.63
C VAL A 83 23.25 14.56 -10.58
N LEU A 84 24.47 14.39 -10.09
CA LEU A 84 25.60 13.91 -10.88
C LEU A 84 25.42 12.43 -11.25
N GLU A 85 25.11 11.58 -10.28
CA GLU A 85 24.90 10.14 -10.51
C GLU A 85 23.73 9.88 -11.47
N VAL A 86 22.61 10.57 -11.28
CA VAL A 86 21.44 10.38 -12.16
C VAL A 86 21.74 10.87 -13.57
N SER A 87 22.51 11.95 -13.75
CA SER A 87 22.83 12.45 -15.10
C SER A 87 23.59 11.45 -15.97
N GLU A 88 24.34 10.51 -15.36
CA GLU A 88 25.08 9.48 -16.08
C GLU A 88 24.26 8.22 -16.39
N GLN A 89 23.20 7.96 -15.60
CA GLN A 89 22.43 6.71 -15.64
C GLN A 89 21.00 6.85 -16.17
N PHE A 90 20.46 8.08 -16.25
CA PHE A 90 19.06 8.31 -16.55
C PHE A 90 18.74 8.22 -18.04
N ASP A 91 18.40 7.01 -18.51
CA ASP A 91 17.79 6.83 -19.81
C ASP A 91 16.26 7.05 -19.71
N LEU A 92 15.77 8.12 -20.32
CA LEU A 92 14.34 8.44 -20.44
C LEU A 92 13.53 7.28 -21.04
N ASN A 93 14.14 6.47 -21.91
CA ASN A 93 13.47 5.33 -22.52
C ASN A 93 13.11 4.24 -21.50
N ASN A 94 13.75 4.21 -20.33
CA ASN A 94 13.37 3.30 -19.24
C ASN A 94 12.01 3.65 -18.61
N ILE A 95 11.54 4.89 -18.83
CA ILE A 95 10.25 5.38 -18.32
C ILE A 95 9.24 5.51 -19.46
N THR A 96 9.66 5.93 -20.65
CA THR A 96 8.71 6.28 -21.70
C THR A 96 8.39 5.14 -22.66
N GLU A 97 9.25 4.12 -22.74
CA GLU A 97 9.06 2.95 -23.59
C GLU A 97 8.58 1.79 -22.74
N TYR A 98 7.38 1.30 -23.05
CA TYR A 98 6.71 0.25 -22.28
C TYR A 98 7.56 -1.02 -22.13
N GLU A 99 8.25 -1.45 -23.20
CA GLU A 99 9.08 -2.66 -23.17
C GLU A 99 10.21 -2.62 -22.13
N ASN A 100 10.71 -1.43 -21.80
CA ASN A 100 11.76 -1.27 -20.78
C ASN A 100 11.17 -1.05 -19.37
N ALA A 101 9.92 -0.61 -19.31
CA ALA A 101 9.23 -0.21 -18.09
C ALA A 101 8.40 -1.35 -17.49
N LYS A 102 7.88 -2.26 -18.32
CA LYS A 102 6.86 -3.25 -17.93
C LYS A 102 7.27 -4.11 -16.72
N ASP A 103 8.51 -4.60 -16.69
CA ASP A 103 9.04 -5.46 -15.63
C ASP A 103 9.33 -4.71 -14.31
N LYS A 104 9.15 -3.38 -14.30
CA LYS A 104 9.36 -2.48 -13.17
C LYS A 104 8.04 -1.86 -12.67
N LEU A 105 6.92 -2.26 -13.25
CA LEU A 105 5.59 -1.80 -12.83
C LEU A 105 5.18 -2.49 -11.53
N PHE A 106 4.63 -1.73 -10.59
CA PHE A 106 4.10 -2.26 -9.35
C PHE A 106 2.89 -1.45 -8.87
N ILE A 107 2.12 -2.01 -7.93
CA ILE A 107 0.94 -1.33 -7.38
C ILE A 107 1.23 -0.62 -6.06
N ARG A 108 0.45 0.42 -5.78
CA ARG A 108 0.22 0.99 -4.44
C ARG A 108 -1.27 1.20 -4.23
N VAL A 109 -1.66 1.49 -3.00
CA VAL A 109 -3.03 1.83 -2.64
C VAL A 109 -3.10 3.21 -2.02
N SER A 110 -4.21 3.88 -2.26
CA SER A 110 -4.52 5.20 -1.72
C SER A 110 -6.02 5.29 -1.41
N SER A 111 -6.40 6.18 -0.48
CA SER A 111 -7.82 6.53 -0.29
C SER A 111 -8.41 7.06 -1.60
N ALA A 112 -9.51 6.46 -2.07
CA ALA A 112 -10.16 6.91 -3.30
C ALA A 112 -10.78 8.30 -3.14
N GLU A 113 -11.39 8.57 -1.99
CA GLU A 113 -12.02 9.87 -1.70
C GLU A 113 -10.98 10.99 -1.63
N LYS A 114 -9.93 10.81 -0.83
CA LYS A 114 -8.91 11.85 -0.62
C LYS A 114 -8.11 12.16 -1.88
N ASN A 115 -8.02 11.21 -2.81
CA ASN A 115 -7.28 11.36 -4.06
C ASN A 115 -8.17 11.57 -5.29
N ALA A 116 -9.47 11.84 -5.12
CA ALA A 116 -10.44 11.89 -6.22
C ALA A 116 -10.06 12.87 -7.35
N GLU A 117 -9.38 13.98 -7.04
CA GLU A 117 -8.89 14.92 -8.07
C GLU A 117 -7.74 14.31 -8.89
N MET A 118 -6.74 13.74 -8.23
CA MET A 118 -5.58 13.13 -8.89
C MET A 118 -5.96 11.88 -9.69
N LEU A 119 -6.89 11.08 -9.18
CA LEU A 119 -7.37 9.85 -9.81
C LEU A 119 -8.08 10.10 -11.16
N GLN A 120 -8.50 11.33 -11.47
CA GLN A 120 -9.00 11.67 -12.82
C GLN A 120 -7.93 11.54 -13.90
N ASN A 121 -6.66 11.64 -13.53
CA ASN A 121 -5.52 11.65 -14.44
C ASN A 121 -4.60 10.42 -14.28
N VAL A 122 -4.98 9.46 -13.43
CA VAL A 122 -4.18 8.27 -13.10
C VAL A 122 -5.05 7.02 -13.34
N PRO A 123 -4.59 6.02 -14.11
CA PRO A 123 -5.28 4.75 -14.23
C PRO A 123 -5.32 4.04 -12.88
N HIS A 124 -6.49 3.49 -12.51
CA HIS A 124 -6.69 2.89 -11.20
C HIS A 124 -7.83 1.86 -11.21
N GLN A 125 -7.85 0.98 -10.22
CA GLN A 125 -9.00 0.13 -9.90
C GLN A 125 -9.53 0.46 -8.52
N ILE A 126 -10.85 0.57 -8.39
CA ILE A 126 -11.50 0.77 -7.10
C ILE A 126 -11.80 -0.58 -6.45
N LYS A 127 -11.40 -0.72 -5.18
CA LYS A 127 -11.74 -1.82 -4.28
C LYS A 127 -12.28 -1.23 -2.99
N GLU A 128 -13.58 -1.38 -2.76
CA GLU A 128 -14.29 -0.64 -1.71
C GLU A 128 -14.04 0.88 -1.85
N ASP A 129 -13.45 1.52 -0.84
CA ASP A 129 -13.05 2.92 -0.82
C ASP A 129 -11.53 3.12 -1.06
N LEU A 130 -10.82 2.07 -1.46
CA LEU A 130 -9.42 2.14 -1.88
C LEU A 130 -9.27 2.23 -3.39
N ALA A 131 -8.28 2.98 -3.84
CA ALA A 131 -7.82 3.01 -5.21
C ALA A 131 -6.47 2.29 -5.33
N ILE A 132 -6.43 1.20 -6.11
CA ILE A 132 -5.20 0.55 -6.54
C ILE A 132 -4.65 1.33 -7.72
N THR A 133 -3.44 1.87 -7.57
CA THR A 133 -2.76 2.72 -8.57
C THR A 133 -1.44 2.09 -9.00
N TYR A 134 -0.96 2.47 -10.18
CA TYR A 134 0.22 1.84 -10.81
C TYR A 134 1.41 2.78 -10.80
N HIS A 135 2.57 2.23 -10.49
CA HIS A 135 3.82 2.96 -10.31
C HIS A 135 4.95 2.23 -11.02
N LEU A 136 5.95 2.99 -11.44
CA LEU A 136 7.16 2.47 -12.05
C LEU A 136 8.32 2.64 -11.07
N ALA A 137 9.02 1.55 -10.77
CA ALA A 137 10.24 1.60 -9.96
C ALA A 137 11.38 2.19 -10.80
N ILE A 138 12.04 3.20 -10.24
CA ILE A 138 13.21 3.85 -10.81
C ILE A 138 14.35 3.58 -9.86
N SER A 139 15.20 2.61 -10.22
CA SER A 139 16.44 2.36 -9.50
C SER A 139 17.46 3.42 -9.86
N ILE A 140 18.04 4.06 -8.86
CA ILE A 140 19.30 4.79 -8.96
C ILE A 140 20.23 4.01 -8.05
N ASP A 141 21.20 3.30 -8.65
CA ASP A 141 21.94 2.18 -8.05
C ASP A 141 22.31 2.40 -6.58
N ASP A 142 23.00 3.51 -6.28
CA ASP A 142 23.63 3.77 -4.98
C ASP A 142 22.88 4.82 -4.12
N VAL A 143 21.79 5.41 -4.63
CA VAL A 143 21.06 6.53 -3.99
C VAL A 143 19.75 6.08 -3.34
N GLY A 144 19.14 5.03 -3.88
CA GLY A 144 17.85 4.51 -3.43
C GLY A 144 16.85 4.30 -4.56
N MET A 145 15.74 3.64 -4.22
CA MET A 145 14.69 3.31 -5.18
C MET A 145 13.64 4.41 -5.21
N GLY A 146 13.68 5.25 -6.24
CA GLY A 146 12.61 6.18 -6.58
C GLY A 146 11.42 5.44 -7.22
N SER A 147 10.29 6.11 -7.30
CA SER A 147 9.17 5.64 -8.12
C SER A 147 8.41 6.80 -8.72
N THR A 148 7.82 6.57 -9.89
CA THR A 148 6.91 7.53 -10.52
C THR A 148 5.55 6.89 -10.73
N THR A 149 4.48 7.67 -10.54
CA THR A 149 3.12 7.23 -10.83
C THR A 149 2.90 7.18 -12.33
N ILE A 150 2.28 6.10 -12.81
CA ILE A 150 1.83 6.01 -14.20
C ILE A 150 0.61 6.92 -14.33
N THR A 151 0.64 7.90 -15.23
CA THR A 151 -0.50 8.77 -15.54
C THR A 151 -1.22 8.30 -16.80
N ASN A 152 -2.41 8.83 -17.05
CA ASN A 152 -3.17 8.58 -18.28
C ASN A 152 -2.37 8.94 -19.54
N ASP A 153 -1.47 9.92 -19.46
CA ASP A 153 -0.63 10.31 -20.60
C ASP A 153 0.54 9.35 -20.82
N ILE A 154 1.14 8.81 -19.76
CA ILE A 154 2.13 7.73 -19.86
C ILE A 154 1.48 6.48 -20.43
N LEU A 155 0.29 6.10 -19.94
CA LEU A 155 -0.46 4.95 -20.44
C LEU A 155 -0.79 5.08 -21.94
N LYS A 156 -1.29 6.26 -22.37
CA LYS A 156 -1.51 6.53 -23.81
C LYS A 156 -0.23 6.39 -24.63
N ARG A 157 0.91 6.80 -24.09
CA ARG A 157 2.21 6.69 -24.76
C ARG A 157 2.69 5.24 -24.85
N TYR A 158 2.48 4.44 -23.81
CA TYR A 158 2.73 3.00 -23.84
C TYR A 158 1.87 2.30 -24.88
N GLY A 159 0.67 2.80 -25.16
CA GLY A 159 -0.23 2.22 -26.16
C GLY A 159 -0.85 0.89 -25.71
N ILE A 160 -0.93 0.65 -24.40
CA ILE A 160 -1.54 -0.54 -23.78
C ILE A 160 -2.88 -0.21 -23.12
N SER A 161 -3.68 -1.22 -22.78
CA SER A 161 -4.91 -1.04 -22.00
C SER A 161 -4.66 -0.96 -20.50
N GLU A 162 -5.61 -0.40 -19.75
CA GLU A 162 -5.56 -0.39 -18.28
C GLU A 162 -5.56 -1.80 -17.70
N GLU A 163 -6.26 -2.75 -18.34
CA GLU A 163 -6.26 -4.16 -17.94
C GLU A 163 -4.87 -4.79 -18.08
N GLN A 164 -4.14 -4.47 -19.16
CA GLN A 164 -2.78 -4.96 -19.36
C GLN A 164 -1.83 -4.35 -18.32
N LEU A 165 -1.92 -3.02 -18.11
CA LEU A 165 -1.15 -2.32 -17.09
C LEU A 165 -1.36 -2.95 -15.70
N HIS A 166 -2.61 -3.26 -15.36
CA HIS A 166 -2.95 -3.92 -14.10
C HIS A 166 -2.33 -5.31 -13.98
N ALA A 167 -2.46 -6.13 -15.02
CA ALA A 167 -1.94 -7.48 -15.03
C ALA A 167 -0.41 -7.49 -14.84
N ASP A 168 0.32 -6.66 -15.61
CA ASP A 168 1.77 -6.56 -15.53
C ASP A 168 2.21 -6.05 -14.14
N ALA A 169 1.55 -5.01 -13.63
CA ALA A 169 1.89 -4.48 -12.32
C ALA A 169 1.65 -5.51 -11.21
N MET A 170 0.56 -6.29 -11.28
CA MET A 170 0.27 -7.34 -10.30
C MET A 170 1.27 -8.50 -10.36
N GLU A 171 1.70 -8.89 -11.57
CA GLU A 171 2.72 -9.94 -11.76
C GLU A 171 4.09 -9.52 -11.21
N ASN A 172 4.47 -8.26 -11.44
CA ASN A 172 5.79 -7.75 -11.08
C ASN A 172 5.88 -7.26 -9.63
N SER A 173 4.77 -6.84 -9.02
CA SER A 173 4.77 -6.27 -7.67
C SER A 173 5.45 -7.14 -6.60
N PRO A 174 5.18 -8.47 -6.51
CA PRO A 174 5.82 -9.32 -5.50
C PRO A 174 7.35 -9.43 -5.68
N HIS A 175 7.86 -9.24 -6.89
CA HIS A 175 9.29 -9.29 -7.19
C HIS A 175 9.99 -7.96 -6.87
N ILE A 176 9.34 -6.84 -7.21
CA ILE A 176 9.89 -5.48 -7.01
C ILE A 176 9.77 -5.06 -5.53
N ARG A 177 8.64 -5.40 -4.91
CA ARG A 177 8.28 -5.04 -3.53
C ARG A 177 7.82 -6.30 -2.78
N PRO A 178 8.74 -7.23 -2.45
CA PRO A 178 8.38 -8.45 -1.74
C PRO A 178 7.60 -8.19 -0.46
N VAL A 179 6.59 -9.03 -0.22
CA VAL A 179 5.75 -8.97 0.98
C VAL A 179 6.62 -9.23 2.21
N HIS A 180 6.39 -8.45 3.25
CA HIS A 180 7.00 -8.60 4.55
C HIS A 180 5.91 -8.66 5.63
N VAL A 181 5.98 -9.70 6.45
CA VAL A 181 4.99 -9.98 7.50
C VAL A 181 5.70 -9.97 8.84
N MET A 182 5.23 -9.14 9.77
CA MET A 182 5.79 -9.03 11.10
C MET A 182 4.75 -9.36 12.16
N ILE A 183 5.17 -10.01 13.23
CA ILE A 183 4.33 -10.31 14.40
C ILE A 183 4.47 -9.14 15.36
N MET A 184 3.36 -8.45 15.67
CA MET A 184 3.38 -7.25 16.53
C MET A 184 3.94 -7.56 17.93
N GLY A 185 3.59 -8.71 18.50
CA GLY A 185 4.10 -9.15 19.81
C GLY A 185 5.63 -9.16 19.88
N ASN A 186 6.29 -9.69 18.84
CA ASN A 186 7.76 -9.75 18.77
C ASN A 186 8.38 -8.34 18.71
N ILE A 187 7.75 -7.41 17.98
CA ILE A 187 8.20 -6.01 17.91
C ILE A 187 8.11 -5.35 19.29
N ILE A 188 7.00 -5.57 20.01
CA ILE A 188 6.80 -5.03 21.36
C ILE A 188 7.84 -5.59 22.33
N GLU A 189 8.08 -6.91 22.33
CA GLU A 189 9.10 -7.55 23.17
C GLU A 189 10.51 -6.99 22.90
N GLN A 190 10.84 -6.76 21.63
CA GLN A 190 12.09 -6.13 21.22
C GLN A 190 12.21 -4.70 21.76
N LEU A 191 11.16 -3.88 21.63
CA LEU A 191 11.14 -2.52 22.17
C LEU A 191 11.23 -2.48 23.70
N MET A 192 10.73 -3.51 24.38
CA MET A 192 10.83 -3.69 25.83
C MET A 192 12.18 -4.26 26.30
N GLY A 193 13.07 -4.60 25.37
CA GLY A 193 14.41 -5.12 25.66
C GLY A 193 14.42 -6.53 26.27
N MET A 194 13.41 -7.35 25.96
CA MET A 194 13.17 -8.61 26.67
C MET A 194 13.92 -9.86 26.15
N ASP A 195 14.59 -9.85 24.97
CA ASP A 195 15.62 -10.86 24.61
C ASP A 195 16.46 -10.53 23.34
N PRO A 196 17.80 -10.81 23.32
CA PRO A 196 18.65 -10.85 22.12
C PRO A 196 18.61 -12.16 21.31
N GLU A 197 17.90 -13.23 21.70
CA GLU A 197 17.86 -14.49 20.93
C GLU A 197 16.78 -14.53 19.83
N THR A 198 15.81 -13.61 19.86
CA THR A 198 14.82 -13.39 18.79
C THR A 198 15.38 -12.49 17.67
N ILE A 199 16.72 -12.44 17.51
CA ILE A 199 17.36 -11.77 16.36
C ILE A 199 16.62 -12.23 15.13
N MET A 200 16.01 -11.26 14.45
CA MET A 200 15.50 -11.37 13.10
C MET A 200 16.57 -12.09 12.30
N ARG A 201 16.40 -13.40 12.13
CA ARG A 201 16.87 -14.00 10.91
C ARG A 201 15.98 -13.34 9.88
N ASP A 202 16.54 -12.34 9.21
CA ASP A 202 16.10 -11.82 7.92
C ASP A 202 16.11 -12.96 6.89
N GLU A 203 15.46 -14.08 7.21
CA GLU A 203 15.07 -15.09 6.25
C GLU A 203 13.88 -14.45 5.56
N PRO A 204 14.02 -14.04 4.28
CA PRO A 204 12.90 -13.51 3.52
C PRO A 204 11.76 -14.51 3.65
N ALA A 205 10.57 -14.03 4.03
CA ALA A 205 9.39 -14.85 4.26
C ALA A 205 9.19 -15.81 3.08
N GLN A 206 9.61 -17.07 3.22
CA GLN A 206 9.36 -18.05 2.17
C GLN A 206 7.91 -18.55 2.23
N ASN A 207 7.19 -18.28 3.33
CA ASN A 207 5.79 -18.65 3.48
C ASN A 207 5.04 -17.73 4.47
N ILE A 208 4.05 -16.98 4.00
CA ILE A 208 3.21 -16.10 4.85
C ILE A 208 2.43 -16.94 5.88
N ALA A 209 1.87 -18.07 5.45
CA ALA A 209 1.04 -18.92 6.30
C ALA A 209 1.82 -19.44 7.52
N GLU A 210 3.10 -19.82 7.34
CA GLU A 210 3.96 -20.28 8.43
C GLU A 210 4.22 -19.20 9.48
N ILE A 211 4.50 -17.97 9.05
CA ILE A 211 4.71 -16.82 9.95
C ILE A 211 3.44 -16.54 10.75
N ILE A 212 2.29 -16.51 10.06
CA ILE A 212 0.99 -16.30 10.69
C ILE A 212 0.71 -17.41 11.71
N SER A 213 0.82 -18.68 11.31
CA SER A 213 0.59 -19.83 12.19
C SER A 213 1.50 -19.81 13.44
N LYS A 214 2.77 -19.40 13.30
CA LYS A 214 3.66 -19.22 14.46
C LYS A 214 3.20 -18.10 15.37
N GLY A 215 2.79 -16.96 14.81
CA GLY A 215 2.32 -15.82 15.59
C GLY A 215 1.00 -16.07 16.33
N MET A 216 0.22 -17.09 15.92
CA MET A 216 -1.00 -17.50 16.62
C MET A 216 -0.77 -18.05 18.04
N GLU A 217 0.48 -18.32 18.44
CA GLU A 217 0.82 -18.69 19.82
C GLU A 217 0.74 -17.50 20.81
N ASN A 218 0.70 -16.26 20.30
CA ASN A 218 0.60 -15.05 21.13
C ASN A 218 -0.81 -14.90 21.74
N GLU A 219 -0.91 -14.29 22.92
CA GLU A 219 -2.20 -14.05 23.60
C GLU A 219 -3.15 -13.16 22.77
N ALA A 220 -2.60 -12.20 22.03
CA ALA A 220 -3.34 -11.31 21.13
C ALA A 220 -2.66 -11.29 19.73
N PRO A 221 -3.00 -12.23 18.85
CA PRO A 221 -2.36 -12.34 17.54
C PRO A 221 -2.69 -11.13 16.66
N MET A 222 -1.67 -10.35 16.33
CA MET A 222 -1.74 -9.18 15.46
C MET A 222 -0.50 -9.12 14.58
N PHE A 223 -0.70 -8.83 13.30
CA PHE A 223 0.34 -8.88 12.29
C PHE A 223 0.38 -7.61 11.48
N ILE A 224 1.58 -7.16 11.13
CA ILE A 224 1.83 -6.06 10.20
C ILE A 224 2.13 -6.69 8.84
N ILE A 225 1.36 -6.29 7.82
CA ILE A 225 1.58 -6.69 6.43
C ILE A 225 2.06 -5.45 5.66
N THR A 226 3.27 -5.53 5.12
CA THR A 226 3.93 -4.43 4.38
C THR A 226 4.86 -4.98 3.30
N ASN A 227 5.66 -4.13 2.65
CA ASN A 227 6.73 -4.54 1.74
C ASN A 227 8.11 -4.43 2.41
N SER A 228 9.13 -5.03 1.79
CA SER A 228 10.52 -5.03 2.29
C SER A 228 11.15 -3.64 2.48
N GLN A 229 10.56 -2.57 1.93
CA GLN A 229 11.02 -1.19 2.12
C GLN A 229 10.18 -0.40 3.13
N THR A 230 9.13 -1.01 3.69
CA THR A 230 8.18 -0.39 4.63
C THR A 230 7.61 0.95 4.13
N VAL A 231 7.51 1.14 2.82
CA VAL A 231 7.01 2.37 2.19
C VAL A 231 5.99 2.05 1.11
N GLY A 232 4.77 2.60 1.23
CA GLY A 232 3.67 2.31 0.31
C GLY A 232 3.30 0.81 0.28
N GLY A 233 3.49 0.12 1.41
CA GLY A 233 3.38 -1.33 1.52
C GLY A 233 1.98 -1.86 1.81
N ALA A 234 1.00 -1.01 2.13
CA ALA A 234 -0.37 -1.49 2.40
C ALA A 234 -1.01 -2.21 1.19
N GLY A 235 -0.54 -1.90 -0.02
CA GLY A 235 -1.04 -2.51 -1.26
C GLY A 235 -0.67 -3.98 -1.44
N VAL A 236 0.32 -4.49 -0.68
CA VAL A 236 0.76 -5.89 -0.80
C VAL A 236 -0.35 -6.90 -0.48
N ILE A 237 -1.36 -6.50 0.28
CA ILE A 237 -2.51 -7.35 0.59
C ILE A 237 -3.25 -7.78 -0.67
N PHE A 238 -3.20 -6.97 -1.74
CA PHE A 238 -3.85 -7.24 -3.02
C PHE A 238 -2.99 -8.07 -3.98
N TYR A 239 -1.77 -8.44 -3.61
CA TYR A 239 -0.95 -9.29 -4.46
C TYR A 239 -1.58 -10.68 -4.60
N PRO A 240 -1.30 -11.37 -5.71
CA PRO A 240 -1.73 -12.74 -5.89
C PRO A 240 -1.40 -13.60 -4.67
N GLU A 241 -2.36 -14.40 -4.22
CA GLU A 241 -2.23 -15.41 -3.15
C GLU A 241 -1.97 -14.87 -1.72
N VAL A 242 -1.71 -13.57 -1.52
CA VAL A 242 -1.40 -13.04 -0.18
C VAL A 242 -2.54 -13.24 0.81
N MET A 243 -3.76 -12.82 0.47
CA MET A 243 -4.93 -13.02 1.35
C MET A 243 -5.22 -14.50 1.59
N ASP A 244 -4.94 -15.37 0.61
CA ASP A 244 -5.13 -16.81 0.76
C ASP A 244 -4.13 -17.42 1.73
N GLN A 245 -2.86 -17.06 1.64
CA GLN A 245 -1.82 -17.54 2.56
C GLN A 245 -2.05 -17.02 3.98
N ILE A 246 -2.55 -15.78 4.14
CA ILE A 246 -2.97 -15.28 5.44
C ILE A 246 -4.12 -16.13 6.01
N GLY A 247 -5.15 -16.39 5.20
CA GLY A 247 -6.28 -17.24 5.57
C GLY A 247 -5.88 -18.68 5.91
N GLU A 248 -4.91 -19.25 5.18
CA GLU A 248 -4.31 -20.55 5.49
C GLU A 248 -3.59 -20.53 6.83
N GLY A 249 -2.79 -19.49 7.08
CA GLY A 249 -2.05 -19.32 8.33
C GLY A 249 -2.96 -19.19 9.55
N PHE A 250 -4.09 -18.48 9.41
CA PHE A 250 -5.12 -18.37 10.44
C PHE A 250 -6.05 -19.58 10.55
N GLN A 251 -6.17 -20.37 9.47
CA GLN A 251 -7.20 -21.39 9.30
C GLN A 251 -8.62 -20.81 9.44
N GLY A 252 -8.82 -19.58 8.96
CA GLY A 252 -10.09 -18.87 9.12
C GLY A 252 -10.07 -17.46 8.54
N ASP A 253 -11.21 -16.81 8.66
CA ASP A 253 -11.44 -15.43 8.22
C ASP A 253 -10.64 -14.43 9.07
N PHE A 254 -10.47 -13.21 8.57
CA PHE A 254 -9.69 -12.19 9.26
C PHE A 254 -10.12 -10.76 8.93
N PHE A 255 -9.80 -9.86 9.85
CA PHE A 255 -9.96 -8.41 9.68
C PHE A 255 -8.67 -7.78 9.15
N ILE A 256 -8.83 -6.74 8.33
CA ILE A 256 -7.75 -5.91 7.80
C ILE A 256 -8.03 -4.47 8.21
N LEU A 257 -7.07 -3.84 8.88
CA LEU A 257 -7.13 -2.49 9.41
C LEU A 257 -6.18 -1.60 8.59
N PRO A 258 -6.72 -0.75 7.69
CA PRO A 258 -5.98 0.05 6.71
C PRO A 258 -5.74 1.49 7.20
N SER A 259 -5.09 1.71 8.35
CA SER A 259 -4.89 3.09 8.83
C SER A 259 -3.86 3.87 8.01
N SER A 260 -2.90 3.19 7.36
CA SER A 260 -1.71 3.78 6.74
C SER A 260 -1.52 3.30 5.30
N THR A 261 -0.94 4.12 4.43
CA THR A 261 -0.53 3.71 3.07
C THR A 261 0.71 2.81 3.07
N HIS A 262 1.43 2.76 4.19
CA HIS A 262 2.71 2.06 4.34
C HIS A 262 2.54 0.61 4.80
N GLU A 263 1.47 0.30 5.54
CA GLU A 263 1.19 -1.04 6.05
C GLU A 263 -0.30 -1.23 6.35
N THR A 264 -0.72 -2.50 6.43
CA THR A 264 -2.01 -2.88 7.01
C THR A 264 -1.81 -3.77 8.22
N LEU A 265 -2.63 -3.58 9.25
CA LEU A 265 -2.71 -4.53 10.35
C LEU A 265 -3.72 -5.63 10.01
N VAL A 266 -3.41 -6.86 10.38
CA VAL A 266 -4.27 -8.02 10.16
C VAL A 266 -4.43 -8.81 11.46
N ILE A 267 -5.68 -9.20 11.76
CA ILE A 267 -6.09 -9.85 13.01
C ILE A 267 -7.07 -10.98 12.66
N PRO A 268 -6.95 -12.19 13.25
CA PRO A 268 -7.88 -13.28 12.98
C PRO A 268 -9.29 -12.97 13.47
N ASP A 269 -10.30 -13.36 12.70
CA ASP A 269 -11.71 -13.33 13.12
C ASP A 269 -12.07 -14.63 13.86
N ASN A 270 -11.64 -14.73 15.10
CA ASN A 270 -11.92 -15.85 16.00
C ASN A 270 -13.06 -15.55 17.00
N GLY A 271 -13.82 -14.47 16.76
CA GLY A 271 -14.87 -13.99 17.66
C GLY A 271 -14.39 -13.20 18.89
N ALA A 272 -13.09 -12.90 19.00
CA ALA A 272 -12.57 -12.08 20.10
C ALA A 272 -12.92 -10.58 19.97
N PHE A 273 -13.14 -10.08 18.75
CA PHE A 273 -13.38 -8.66 18.48
C PHE A 273 -14.72 -8.46 17.74
N ASP A 274 -15.45 -7.40 18.11
CA ASP A 274 -16.49 -6.81 17.28
C ASP A 274 -15.81 -5.84 16.30
N TYR A 275 -16.13 -5.93 15.01
CA TYR A 275 -15.55 -5.06 13.99
C TYR A 275 -15.74 -3.57 14.30
N ARG A 276 -16.81 -3.19 15.02
CA ARG A 276 -17.07 -1.79 15.41
C ARG A 276 -16.01 -1.27 16.37
N VAL A 277 -15.48 -2.12 17.24
CA VAL A 277 -14.38 -1.76 18.15
C VAL A 277 -13.09 -1.56 17.35
N LEU A 278 -12.85 -2.42 16.35
CA LEU A 278 -11.70 -2.27 15.46
C LEU A 278 -11.82 -1.00 14.60
N GLU A 279 -13.03 -0.64 14.17
CA GLU A 279 -13.30 0.56 13.38
C GLU A 279 -13.09 1.84 14.21
N ASP A 280 -13.58 1.88 15.44
CA ASP A 280 -13.28 2.96 16.40
C ASP A 280 -11.76 3.10 16.63
N MET A 281 -11.01 1.98 16.68
CA MET A 281 -9.55 2.01 16.80
C MET A 281 -8.88 2.61 15.57
N VAL A 282 -9.30 2.21 14.36
CA VAL A 282 -8.75 2.76 13.10
C VAL A 282 -9.00 4.27 13.03
N GLN A 283 -10.22 4.71 13.33
CA GLN A 283 -10.58 6.13 13.33
C GLN A 283 -9.76 6.93 14.35
N THR A 284 -9.60 6.40 15.57
CA THR A 284 -8.79 7.04 16.60
C THR A 284 -7.32 7.18 16.17
N ILE A 285 -6.75 6.14 15.55
CA ILE A 285 -5.37 6.17 15.05
C ILE A 285 -5.23 7.18 13.91
N ASN A 286 -6.16 7.18 12.96
CA ASN A 286 -6.16 8.13 11.85
C ASN A 286 -6.23 9.58 12.36
N GLU A 287 -7.11 9.87 13.32
CA GLU A 287 -7.28 11.23 13.85
C GLU A 287 -6.05 11.77 14.61
N ASN A 288 -5.28 10.90 15.27
CA ASN A 288 -4.26 11.34 16.24
C ASN A 288 -2.82 11.02 15.84
N GLU A 289 -2.58 9.95 15.08
CA GLU A 289 -1.24 9.36 14.91
C GLU A 289 -0.80 9.24 13.44
N VAL A 290 -1.72 9.36 12.47
CA VAL A 290 -1.40 9.21 11.04
C VAL A 290 -1.61 10.52 10.31
N ALA A 291 -0.63 10.94 9.52
CA ALA A 291 -0.74 12.15 8.70
C ALA A 291 -1.93 12.05 7.73
N PRO A 292 -2.72 13.12 7.50
CA PRO A 292 -3.90 13.09 6.63
C PRO A 292 -3.65 12.48 5.24
N GLU A 293 -2.46 12.71 4.70
CA GLU A 293 -1.97 12.23 3.41
C GLU A 293 -1.56 10.74 3.43
N GLU A 294 -1.17 10.19 4.57
CA GLU A 294 -0.80 8.77 4.73
C GLU A 294 -2.00 7.87 5.05
N GLN A 295 -3.15 8.45 5.41
CA GLN A 295 -4.35 7.70 5.80
C GLN A 295 -5.06 7.03 4.60
N LEU A 296 -5.37 5.74 4.70
CA LEU A 296 -6.10 5.01 3.65
C LEU A 296 -7.62 5.00 3.83
N SER A 297 -8.11 4.55 4.98
CA SER A 297 -9.55 4.41 5.23
C SER A 297 -9.85 4.46 6.73
N ASP A 298 -11.05 4.96 7.05
CA ASP A 298 -11.65 4.93 8.39
C ASP A 298 -12.45 3.65 8.66
N HIS A 299 -12.46 2.72 7.71
CA HIS A 299 -13.20 1.47 7.76
C HIS A 299 -12.30 0.26 8.00
N VAL A 300 -12.90 -0.76 8.61
CA VAL A 300 -12.30 -2.09 8.72
C VAL A 300 -12.80 -2.98 7.58
N TYR A 301 -11.89 -3.74 6.98
CA TYR A 301 -12.25 -4.77 5.99
C TYR A 301 -12.24 -6.16 6.61
N HIS A 302 -12.93 -7.07 5.94
CA HIS A 302 -12.98 -8.48 6.25
C HIS A 302 -12.66 -9.30 5.01
N TYR A 303 -11.92 -10.39 5.19
CA TYR A 303 -11.72 -11.39 4.15
C TYR A 303 -12.40 -12.70 4.55
N ASP A 304 -13.45 -13.05 3.82
CA ASP A 304 -14.15 -14.33 3.90
C ASP A 304 -13.35 -15.36 3.10
N VAL A 305 -12.62 -16.23 3.79
CA VAL A 305 -11.74 -17.24 3.17
C VAL A 305 -12.55 -18.26 2.39
N LYS A 306 -13.74 -18.60 2.88
CA LYS A 306 -14.59 -19.62 2.25
C LYS A 306 -15.12 -19.16 0.90
N ASP A 307 -15.60 -17.92 0.83
CA ASP A 307 -16.16 -17.35 -0.40
C ASP A 307 -15.12 -16.55 -1.20
N ARG A 308 -13.93 -16.32 -0.64
CA ARG A 308 -12.82 -15.53 -1.20
C ARG A 308 -13.24 -14.11 -1.54
N VAL A 309 -13.87 -13.45 -0.57
CA VAL A 309 -14.42 -12.08 -0.71
C VAL A 309 -13.72 -11.13 0.25
N PHE A 310 -13.09 -10.10 -0.33
CA PHE A 310 -12.65 -8.90 0.38
C PHE A 310 -13.75 -7.85 0.30
N GLU A 311 -14.22 -7.36 1.45
CA GLU A 311 -15.23 -6.31 1.55
C GLU A 311 -15.13 -5.57 2.90
N ARG A 312 -15.85 -4.45 3.06
CA ARG A 312 -15.95 -3.80 4.37
C ARG A 312 -16.65 -4.70 5.39
N ALA A 313 -16.23 -4.63 6.66
CA ALA A 313 -16.71 -5.52 7.70
C ALA A 313 -18.22 -5.36 8.00
N ASP A 314 -18.78 -4.16 7.82
CA ASP A 314 -20.22 -3.92 7.90
C ASP A 314 -20.99 -4.64 6.78
N LYS A 315 -20.49 -4.58 5.54
CA LYS A 315 -21.04 -5.31 4.39
C LYS A 315 -20.95 -6.82 4.57
N PHE A 316 -19.85 -7.32 5.14
CA PHE A 316 -19.73 -8.73 5.51
C PHE A 316 -20.85 -9.14 6.50
N GLU A 317 -21.04 -8.36 7.58
CA GLU A 317 -22.09 -8.63 8.58
C GLU A 317 -23.49 -8.65 7.93
N GLU A 318 -23.77 -7.73 7.01
CA GLU A 318 -25.01 -7.70 6.22
C GLU A 318 -25.16 -8.94 5.33
N ARG A 319 -24.11 -9.30 4.57
CA ARG A 319 -24.11 -10.49 3.69
C ARG A 319 -24.34 -11.78 4.46
N GLN A 320 -23.75 -11.95 5.64
CA GLN A 320 -23.97 -13.14 6.48
C GLN A 320 -25.38 -13.19 7.08
N LYS A 321 -25.96 -12.05 7.48
CA LYS A 321 -27.37 -11.96 7.91
C LYS A 321 -28.31 -12.39 6.78
N GLU A 322 -28.08 -11.93 5.56
CA GLU A 322 -28.89 -12.29 4.40
C GLU A 322 -28.81 -13.79 4.08
N LYS A 323 -27.60 -14.37 4.07
CA LYS A 323 -27.42 -15.83 3.86
C LYS A 323 -28.17 -16.64 4.90
N THR A 324 -28.08 -16.26 6.18
CA THR A 324 -28.76 -16.95 7.28
C THR A 324 -30.29 -16.84 7.15
N ALA A 325 -30.79 -15.68 6.74
CA ALA A 325 -32.21 -15.47 6.47
C ALA A 325 -32.71 -16.29 5.27
N GLN A 326 -31.88 -16.49 4.23
CA GLN A 326 -32.23 -17.32 3.07
C GLN A 326 -32.23 -18.82 3.42
N LEU A 327 -31.24 -19.29 4.19
CA LEU A 327 -31.17 -20.67 4.64
C LEU A 327 -32.36 -21.05 5.52
N SER A 328 -32.73 -20.19 6.47
CA SER A 328 -33.90 -20.39 7.33
C SER A 328 -35.23 -20.41 6.56
N LYS A 329 -35.38 -19.54 5.54
CA LYS A 329 -36.54 -19.58 4.63
C LYS A 329 -36.59 -20.89 3.84
N ASN A 330 -35.47 -21.34 3.29
CA ASN A 330 -35.40 -22.58 2.50
C ASN A 330 -35.73 -23.82 3.35
N GLU A 331 -35.26 -23.88 4.60
CA GLU A 331 -35.62 -24.94 5.55
C GLU A 331 -37.11 -24.94 5.91
N HIS A 332 -37.72 -23.76 6.06
CA HIS A 332 -39.17 -23.65 6.33
C HIS A 332 -40.00 -24.11 5.13
N THR A 333 -39.64 -23.73 3.90
CA THR A 333 -40.32 -24.24 2.69
C THR A 333 -40.12 -25.74 2.45
N GLY A 334 -38.94 -26.28 2.78
CA GLY A 334 -38.67 -27.72 2.68
C GLY A 334 -39.50 -28.56 3.66
N LYS A 335 -39.73 -28.04 4.88
CA LYS A 335 -40.64 -28.66 5.87
C LYS A 335 -42.11 -28.55 5.47
N GLU A 336 -42.54 -27.43 4.90
CA GLU A 336 -43.93 -27.27 4.41
C GLU A 336 -44.24 -28.17 3.19
N GLN A 337 -43.27 -28.40 2.30
CA GLN A 337 -43.44 -29.33 1.18
C GLN A 337 -43.48 -30.80 1.62
N SER A 338 -42.73 -31.21 2.67
CA SER A 338 -42.77 -32.58 3.17
C SER A 338 -44.05 -32.92 3.97
N MET A 339 -44.72 -31.92 4.55
CA MET A 339 -46.00 -32.10 5.25
C MET A 339 -47.22 -32.26 4.33
N LYS A 340 -47.08 -32.04 3.01
CA LYS A 340 -48.16 -32.23 2.01
C LYS A 340 -48.04 -33.57 1.28
N GLN A 341 -48.03 -34.70 1.99
CA GLN A 341 -48.35 -36.00 1.38
C GLN A 341 -49.87 -36.28 1.40
N PRO A 342 -50.45 -36.88 0.34
CA PRO A 342 -51.91 -37.00 0.20
C PRO A 342 -52.48 -38.11 1.10
N LYS A 343 -53.61 -37.80 1.77
CA LYS A 343 -54.42 -38.77 2.51
C LYS A 343 -54.82 -39.95 1.61
N ALA A 344 -54.44 -41.16 2.01
CA ALA A 344 -54.79 -42.41 1.34
C ALA A 344 -56.32 -42.58 1.21
N LYS A 345 -56.79 -42.87 0.00
CA LYS A 345 -58.17 -43.31 -0.27
C LYS A 345 -58.36 -44.70 0.36
N LYS A 346 -59.31 -44.83 1.29
CA LYS A 346 -59.80 -46.13 1.77
C LYS A 346 -60.51 -46.84 0.61
N HIS A 347 -60.10 -48.07 0.31
CA HIS A 347 -60.91 -49.04 -0.44
C HIS A 347 -61.92 -49.66 0.53
N GLU A 348 -63.21 -49.44 0.28
CA GLU A 348 -64.26 -50.31 0.79
C GLU A 348 -64.36 -51.54 -0.13
N MET A 349 -64.17 -52.72 0.45
CA MET A 349 -64.63 -53.98 -0.10
C MET A 349 -66.09 -54.13 0.33
N GLU A 350 -66.99 -54.36 -0.62
CA GLU A 350 -68.25 -55.05 -0.34
C GLU A 350 -68.41 -56.23 -1.31
N LEU A 351 -68.90 -57.31 -0.71
CA LEU A 351 -69.21 -58.63 -1.25
C LEU A 351 -70.73 -58.76 -1.25
#